data_AF-A0A1L3ZP25-F1
#
_entry.id   AF-A0A1L3ZP25-F1
#
_cell.length_a   1.000
_cell.length_b   1.000
_cell.length_c   1.000
_cell.angle_alpha   90.00
_cell.angle_beta   90.00
_cell.angle_gamma   90.00
#
_symmetry.space_group_name_H-M   'P 1'
#
loop_
_entity.id
_entity.type
_entity.pdbx_description
1 polymer ?
#
loop_
_entity_poly.entity_id
_entity_poly.type
_entity_poly.pdbx_seq_one_letter_code
_entity_poly.pdbx_strand_id
1 'polypeptide(L)'
;MMAMSDKSAYQETYIRAAGAIAFIAIIKPQCDREAILGNRAKERLQELVATGRTHVSKIQCSCRPGTEGTPQCNYGRSCGVLTINGRDVGQILISEGLAVPYQCGPTTCPRSPRPWGG
;
A
#
# COMPACT_ATOMS: atom_id res chain seq x y z
N MET A 1 14.18 -6.41 22.96
CA MET A 1 14.71 -5.51 21.91
C MET A 1 14.55 -6.22 20.57
N MET A 2 13.49 -5.89 19.81
CA MET A 2 13.31 -6.46 18.47
C MET A 2 14.22 -5.72 17.48
N ALA A 3 15.12 -6.47 16.85
CA ALA A 3 16.15 -5.96 15.97
C ALA A 3 15.57 -5.40 14.67
N MET A 4 16.04 -4.21 14.32
CA MET A 4 15.81 -3.53 13.05
C MET A 4 16.64 -4.21 11.95
N SER A 5 16.12 -5.27 11.33
CA SER A 5 16.84 -5.97 10.26
C SER A 5 15.90 -6.41 9.14
N ASP A 6 15.29 -5.43 8.46
CA ASP A 6 15.07 -5.52 7.00
C ASP A 6 14.58 -4.17 6.43
N LYS A 7 15.51 -3.25 6.17
CA LYS A 7 15.16 -1.94 5.60
C LYS A 7 14.75 -2.02 4.13
N SER A 8 15.15 -3.07 3.39
CA SER A 8 14.77 -3.27 1.99
C SER A 8 13.27 -3.54 1.80
N ALA A 9 12.68 -4.45 2.59
CA ALA A 9 11.23 -4.73 2.51
C ALA A 9 10.38 -3.52 2.98
N TYR A 10 10.88 -2.75 3.95
CA TYR A 10 10.26 -1.49 4.36
C TYR A 10 10.42 -0.38 3.31
N GLN A 11 11.53 -0.32 2.57
CA GLN A 11 11.71 0.61 1.45
C GLN A 11 10.85 0.28 0.24
N GLU A 12 10.48 -0.98 0.02
CA GLU A 12 9.46 -1.35 -0.97
C GLU A 12 8.05 -0.97 -0.48
N THR A 13 7.81 -0.98 0.85
CA THR A 13 6.58 -0.45 1.48
C THR A 13 6.50 1.10 1.41
N TYR A 14 7.60 1.78 1.07
CA TYR A 14 7.63 3.24 0.84
C TYR A 14 6.99 3.66 -0.49
N ILE A 15 6.67 2.69 -1.35
CA ILE A 15 5.83 2.91 -2.51
C ILE A 15 4.44 2.44 -2.10
N ARG A 16 3.64 3.39 -1.59
CA ARG A 16 2.20 3.15 -1.56
C ARG A 16 1.83 2.87 -3.00
N ALA A 17 1.31 1.68 -3.24
CA ALA A 17 0.83 1.33 -4.56
C ALA A 17 -0.01 2.53 -5.05
N ALA A 18 0.26 2.98 -6.28
CA ALA A 18 -0.55 3.85 -7.09
C ALA A 18 -1.97 3.92 -6.55
N GLY A 19 -2.53 5.12 -6.34
CA GLY A 19 -3.89 5.35 -5.81
C GLY A 19 -4.98 4.46 -6.42
N ALA A 20 -4.98 3.20 -6.01
CA ALA A 20 -5.72 2.05 -6.53
C ALA A 20 -5.84 0.95 -5.46
N ILE A 21 -4.98 0.93 -4.43
CA ILE A 21 -5.10 0.00 -3.30
C ILE A 21 -5.14 0.76 -1.97
N ALA A 22 -6.28 0.68 -1.27
CA ALA A 22 -6.34 1.03 0.14
C ALA A 22 -5.89 -0.19 0.95
N PHE A 23 -4.67 -0.11 1.49
CA PHE A 23 -4.21 -1.07 2.48
C PHE A 23 -4.95 -0.84 3.79
N ILE A 24 -5.36 -1.94 4.41
CA ILE A 24 -6.03 -1.92 5.70
C ILE A 24 -5.08 -1.31 6.73
N ALA A 25 -5.59 -0.33 7.50
CA ALA A 25 -4.74 0.54 8.31
C ALA A 25 -4.15 -0.20 9.53
N ILE A 26 -2.88 -0.59 9.44
CA ILE A 26 -2.16 -1.27 10.54
C ILE A 26 -1.83 -0.31 11.70
N ILE A 27 -1.52 0.95 11.39
CA ILE A 27 -0.98 1.92 12.37
C ILE A 27 -2.10 2.62 13.16
N LYS A 28 -3.30 2.72 12.59
CA LYS A 28 -4.49 3.30 13.24
C LYS A 28 -5.76 2.56 12.82
N PRO A 29 -5.89 1.27 13.15
CA PRO A 29 -7.14 0.55 12.93
C PRO A 29 -8.25 1.21 13.75
N GLN A 30 -9.47 1.19 13.24
CA GLN A 30 -10.65 1.73 13.92
C GLN A 30 -11.41 0.64 14.67
N CYS A 31 -11.17 -0.62 14.32
CA CYS A 31 -11.72 -1.81 14.97
C CYS A 31 -10.73 -2.98 14.87
N ASP A 32 -10.96 -4.01 15.68
CA ASP A 32 -10.09 -5.20 15.72
C ASP A 32 -10.03 -5.92 14.38
N ARG A 33 -11.15 -5.93 13.63
CA ARG A 33 -11.20 -6.54 12.30
C ARG A 33 -10.22 -5.87 11.33
N GLU A 34 -10.13 -4.55 11.34
CA GLU A 34 -9.14 -3.82 10.54
C GLU A 34 -7.71 -4.14 11.00
N ALA A 35 -7.47 -4.24 12.31
CA ALA A 35 -6.14 -4.59 12.83
C ALA A 35 -5.68 -5.97 12.35
N ILE A 36 -6.56 -6.97 12.46
CA ILE A 36 -6.28 -8.36 12.06
C ILE A 36 -6.01 -8.43 10.56
N LEU A 37 -6.90 -7.87 9.74
CA LEU A 37 -6.75 -7.93 8.29
C LEU A 37 -5.54 -7.10 7.81
N GLY A 38 -5.23 -5.98 8.46
CA GLY A 38 -4.02 -5.21 8.18
C GLY A 38 -2.74 -5.99 8.44
N ASN A 39 -2.66 -6.67 9.59
CA ASN A 39 -1.51 -7.54 9.90
C ASN A 39 -1.40 -8.69 8.91
N ARG A 40 -2.52 -9.34 8.56
CA ARG A 40 -2.53 -10.42 7.57
C ARG A 40 -2.09 -9.93 6.18
N ALA A 41 -2.52 -8.75 5.75
CA ALA A 41 -2.08 -8.14 4.50
C ALA A 41 -0.56 -7.87 4.49
N LYS A 42 0.00 -7.44 5.62
CA LYS A 42 1.45 -7.23 5.77
C LYS A 42 2.23 -8.54 5.67
N GLU A 43 1.83 -9.56 6.42
CA GLU A 43 2.45 -10.89 6.35
C GLU A 43 2.40 -11.43 4.93
N ARG A 44 1.23 -11.31 4.29
CA ARG A 44 1.05 -11.78 2.92
C ARG A 44 1.95 -11.07 1.92
N LEU A 45 2.12 -9.76 2.06
CA LEU A 45 3.06 -9.00 1.24
C LEU A 45 4.49 -9.51 1.41
N GLN A 46 4.91 -9.80 2.65
CA GLN A 46 6.24 -10.35 2.94
C GLN A 46 6.43 -11.74 2.32
N GLU A 47 5.41 -12.61 2.41
CA GLU A 47 5.40 -13.91 1.74
C GLU A 47 5.59 -13.75 0.23
N LEU A 48 4.83 -12.85 -0.41
CA LEU A 48 4.93 -12.63 -1.85
C LEU A 48 6.32 -12.13 -2.24
N VAL A 49 6.86 -11.12 -1.54
CA VAL A 49 8.19 -10.55 -1.84
C VAL A 49 9.29 -11.61 -1.71
N ALA A 50 9.18 -12.53 -0.76
CA ALA A 50 10.14 -13.62 -0.59
C ALA A 50 10.12 -14.67 -1.73
N THR A 51 9.07 -14.71 -2.55
CA THR A 51 8.86 -15.78 -3.55
C THR A 51 9.46 -15.48 -4.93
N GLY A 52 9.98 -14.28 -5.19
CA GLY A 52 10.45 -13.99 -6.54
C GLY A 52 10.99 -12.60 -6.79
N ARG A 53 11.12 -12.27 -8.08
CA ARG A 53 11.68 -10.98 -8.51
C ARG A 53 10.62 -9.89 -8.34
N THR A 54 10.95 -8.90 -7.54
CA THR A 54 10.15 -7.69 -7.38
C THR A 54 10.47 -6.69 -8.48
N HIS A 55 9.45 -5.98 -8.95
CA HIS A 55 9.62 -4.82 -9.81
C HIS A 55 8.63 -3.75 -9.41
N VAL A 56 9.10 -2.52 -9.28
CA VAL A 56 8.25 -1.37 -9.02
C VAL A 56 8.30 -0.39 -10.18
N SER A 57 7.16 -0.19 -10.81
CA SER A 57 6.97 0.85 -11.82
C SER A 57 6.46 2.11 -11.15
N LYS A 58 7.26 3.19 -11.15
CA LYS A 58 6.83 4.48 -10.60
C LYS A 58 5.71 5.07 -11.45
N ILE A 59 4.69 5.62 -10.80
CA ILE A 59 3.63 6.38 -11.46
C ILE A 59 3.49 7.76 -10.82
N GLN A 60 2.80 8.66 -11.52
CA GLN A 60 2.41 9.94 -10.94
C GLN A 60 1.45 9.70 -9.75
N CYS A 61 1.78 10.28 -8.60
CA CYS A 61 0.83 10.33 -7.49
C CYS A 61 -0.30 11.30 -7.81
N SER A 62 -1.50 11.03 -7.28
CA SER A 62 -2.64 11.95 -7.29
C SER A 62 -2.43 13.14 -6.35
N CYS A 63 -1.41 13.94 -6.64
CA CYS A 63 -1.01 15.11 -5.86
C CYS A 63 -1.58 16.38 -6.48
N ARG A 64 -1.80 17.39 -5.62
CA ARG A 64 -1.96 18.75 -6.13
C ARG A 64 -0.62 19.23 -6.69
N PRO A 65 -0.61 19.97 -7.81
CA PRO A 65 0.63 20.50 -8.36
C PRO A 65 1.45 21.26 -7.31
N GLY A 66 2.75 20.96 -7.25
CA GLY A 66 3.68 21.59 -6.30
C GLY A 66 3.69 20.95 -4.91
N THR A 67 3.00 19.82 -4.71
CA THR A 67 2.99 19.06 -3.44
C THR A 67 3.64 17.68 -3.56
N GLU A 68 4.08 17.31 -4.77
CA GLU A 68 4.79 16.05 -5.02
C GLU A 68 6.06 15.95 -4.17
N GLY A 69 6.24 14.81 -3.50
CA GLY A 69 7.40 14.57 -2.65
C GLY A 69 7.39 15.31 -1.31
N THR A 70 6.36 16.10 -1.01
CA THR A 70 6.22 16.78 0.28
C THR A 70 5.28 16.02 1.22
N PRO A 71 5.35 16.23 2.55
CA PRO A 71 4.42 15.60 3.49
C PRO A 71 2.94 15.87 3.19
N GLN A 72 2.64 16.96 2.47
CA GLN A 72 1.29 17.36 2.07
C GLN A 72 0.67 16.41 1.03
N CYS A 73 1.47 15.72 0.22
CA CYS A 73 0.97 14.67 -0.67
C CYS A 73 1.58 13.31 -0.35
N ASN A 74 0.72 12.32 -0.13
CA ASN A 74 1.12 10.93 0.17
C ASN A 74 2.18 10.83 1.28
N TYR A 75 2.23 11.82 2.19
CA TYR A 75 3.24 11.90 3.25
C TYR A 75 4.69 11.85 2.72
N GLY A 76 4.93 12.47 1.55
CA GLY A 76 6.24 12.51 0.89
C GLY A 76 6.66 11.24 0.17
N ARG A 77 5.79 10.21 0.10
CA ARG A 77 6.11 8.94 -0.55
C ARG A 77 5.84 8.97 -2.06
N SER A 78 6.64 8.21 -2.80
CA SER A 78 6.39 7.92 -4.21
C SER A 78 5.19 6.98 -4.38
N CYS A 79 4.57 7.02 -5.57
CA CYS A 79 3.51 6.10 -5.98
C CYS A 79 4.03 5.18 -7.08
N GLY A 80 3.50 3.96 -7.15
CA GLY A 80 3.93 3.01 -8.17
C GLY A 80 3.14 1.71 -8.15
N VAL A 81 3.33 0.86 -9.15
CA VAL A 81 2.75 -0.49 -9.17
C VAL A 81 3.85 -1.48 -8.79
N LEU A 82 3.62 -2.26 -7.73
CA LEU A 82 4.48 -3.37 -7.35
C LEU A 82 4.02 -4.63 -8.06
N THR A 83 4.95 -5.29 -8.74
CA THR A 83 4.74 -6.59 -9.37
C THR A 83 5.74 -7.60 -8.83
N ILE A 84 5.29 -8.86 -8.71
CA ILE A 84 6.12 -10.00 -8.30
C ILE A 84 5.95 -11.10 -9.33
N ASN A 85 7.06 -11.51 -9.94
CA ASN A 85 7.04 -12.46 -11.08
C ASN A 85 6.05 -12.02 -12.18
N GLY A 86 5.96 -10.70 -12.44
CA GLY A 86 5.06 -10.11 -13.43
C GLY A 86 3.60 -9.96 -13.01
N ARG A 87 3.22 -10.33 -11.79
CA ARG A 87 1.84 -10.23 -11.27
C ARG A 87 1.68 -9.01 -10.37
N ASP A 88 0.61 -8.24 -10.56
CA ASP A 88 0.27 -7.08 -9.72
C ASP A 88 -0.07 -7.51 -8.28
N VAL A 89 0.71 -7.04 -7.32
CA VAL A 89 0.56 -7.39 -5.90
C VAL A 89 -0.73 -6.84 -5.31
N GLY A 90 -1.14 -5.65 -5.74
CA GLY A 90 -2.39 -5.04 -5.35
C GLY A 90 -3.59 -5.88 -5.73
N GLN A 91 -3.62 -6.38 -6.98
CA GLN A 91 -4.68 -7.27 -7.45
C GLN A 91 -4.70 -8.59 -6.68
N ILE A 92 -3.53 -9.15 -6.34
CA ILE A 92 -3.45 -10.36 -5.50
C ILE A 92 -4.12 -10.09 -4.15
N LEU A 93 -3.72 -9.02 -3.45
CA LEU A 93 -4.27 -8.70 -2.12
C LEU A 93 -5.76 -8.36 -2.15
N ILE A 94 -6.25 -7.72 -3.23
CA ILE A 94 -7.69 -7.48 -3.42
C ILE A 94 -8.43 -8.81 -3.60
N SER A 95 -7.92 -9.71 -4.44
CA SER A 95 -8.54 -11.02 -4.68
C SER A 95 -8.57 -11.91 -3.44
N GLU A 96 -7.62 -11.72 -2.52
CA GLU A 96 -7.53 -12.44 -1.24
C GLU A 96 -8.32 -11.74 -0.12
N GLY A 97 -9.01 -10.63 -0.39
CA GLY A 97 -9.79 -9.88 0.61
C GLY A 97 -8.95 -9.12 1.64
N LEU A 98 -7.66 -8.91 1.36
CA LEU A 98 -6.69 -8.22 2.21
C LEU A 98 -6.47 -6.75 1.83
N ALA A 99 -7.14 -6.33 0.76
CA ALA A 99 -7.13 -4.96 0.27
C ALA A 99 -8.44 -4.67 -0.49
N VAL A 100 -8.69 -3.39 -0.77
CA VAL A 100 -9.82 -2.98 -1.62
C VAL A 100 -9.40 -1.97 -2.70
N PRO A 101 -10.13 -1.92 -3.83
CA PRO A 101 -9.93 -0.91 -4.84
C PRO A 101 -10.04 0.50 -4.24
N TYR A 102 -9.14 1.39 -4.64
CA TYR A 102 -9.11 2.77 -4.16
C TYR A 102 -8.76 3.73 -5.28
N GLN A 103 -9.72 4.07 -6.12
CA GLN A 103 -9.47 4.90 -7.30
C GLN A 103 -9.30 6.37 -6.92
N CYS A 104 -8.13 6.94 -7.22
CA CYS A 104 -7.88 8.37 -7.10
C CYS A 104 -8.10 9.10 -8.43
N GLY A 105 -8.47 10.38 -8.35
CA GLY A 105 -8.47 11.27 -9.50
C GLY A 105 -7.07 11.84 -9.80
N PRO A 106 -6.93 12.77 -10.74
CA PRO A 106 -5.62 13.28 -11.19
C PRO A 106 -4.82 13.97 -10.09
N THR A 107 -5.48 14.69 -9.18
CA THR A 107 -4.81 15.53 -8.17
C THR A 107 -5.35 15.33 -6.75
N THR A 108 -6.30 14.42 -6.59
CA THR A 108 -6.94 14.16 -5.30
C THR A 108 -7.45 12.72 -5.23
N CYS A 109 -7.48 12.17 -4.02
CA CYS A 109 -8.08 10.88 -3.73
C CYS A 109 -9.37 11.08 -2.91
N PRO A 110 -10.39 10.22 -3.08
CA PRO A 110 -11.54 10.22 -2.18
C PRO A 110 -11.11 9.84 -0.76
N ARG A 111 -12.02 9.94 0.22
CA ARG A 111 -11.74 9.35 1.54
C ARG A 111 -11.45 7.86 1.38
N SER A 112 -10.44 7.36 2.08
CA SER A 112 -10.08 5.95 2.02
C SER A 112 -11.29 5.08 2.37
N PRO A 113 -11.63 4.10 1.52
CA PRO A 113 -12.76 3.22 1.76
C PRO A 113 -12.55 2.46 3.08
N ARG A 114 -13.61 2.33 3.86
CA ARG A 114 -13.62 1.59 5.13
C ARG A 114 -14.72 0.53 5.15
N PRO A 115 -14.55 -0.55 4.37
CA PRO A 115 -15.56 -1.62 4.29
C PRO A 115 -15.52 -2.58 5.49
N TRP A 116 -14.52 -2.43 6.37
CA TRP A 116 -14.25 -3.35 7.48
C TRP A 116 -14.68 -2.81 8.84
N GLY A 117 -15.00 -1.52 8.92
CA GLY A 117 -15.66 -0.88 10.06
C GLY A 117 -17.17 -0.84 9.84
N GLY A 118 -17.94 -1.24 10.85
CA GLY A 118 -19.36 -0.93 10.93
C GLY A 118 -19.60 0.53 11.24
#